data_AF-A0A496WQ68-F1
#
_entry.id   AF-A0A496WQ68-F1
#
_cell.length_a   1.000
_cell.length_b   1.000
_cell.length_c   1.000
_cell.angle_alpha   90.00
_cell.angle_beta   90.00
_cell.angle_gamma   90.00
#
_symmetry.space_group_name_H-M   'P 1'
#
loop_
_entity.id
_entity.type
_entity.pdbx_description
1 polymer ?
#
loop_
_entity_poly.entity_id
_entity_poly.type
_entity_poly.pdbx_seq_one_letter_code
_entity_poly.pdbx_strand_id
1 'polypeptide(L)'
;MSWLPRVAPQVNTKRPLIYLFQIESPEREYRYVGKSSNQSRFKKEYQTNVEKILAGKPRRERIKKNGDPQSVNNLTYRRVHLLLAIAIQEGWKIKHTAIENVTKENIDAREDALKREWACDLNGQPKWAIKDYSKLKAELLETA
;
A
#
# COMPACT_ATOMS: atom_id res chain seq x y z
N MET A 1 -14.62 -8.28 -4.24
CA MET A 1 -13.53 -8.24 -3.23
C MET A 1 -13.81 -7.10 -2.26
N SER A 2 -13.87 -7.36 -0.95
CA SER A 2 -14.13 -6.30 0.04
C SER A 2 -12.84 -5.59 0.40
N TRP A 3 -12.76 -4.29 0.12
CA TRP A 3 -11.65 -3.42 0.54
C TRP A 3 -11.67 -3.07 2.02
N LEU A 4 -12.75 -3.42 2.72
CA LEU A 4 -12.92 -3.06 4.12
C LEU A 4 -11.85 -3.78 4.94
N PRO A 5 -10.97 -3.04 5.64
CA PRO A 5 -9.97 -3.65 6.47
C PRO A 5 -10.63 -4.39 7.63
N ARG A 6 -10.03 -5.52 8.01
CA ARG A 6 -10.29 -6.15 9.29
C ARG A 6 -9.73 -5.25 10.39
N VAL A 7 -10.45 -5.12 11.49
CA VAL A 7 -10.02 -4.34 12.64
C VAL A 7 -9.91 -5.31 13.81
N ALA A 8 -8.72 -5.45 14.39
CA ALA A 8 -8.56 -6.26 15.59
C ALA A 8 -9.44 -5.68 16.72
N PRO A 9 -10.07 -6.51 17.57
CA PRO A 9 -11.09 -6.05 18.53
C PRO A 9 -10.65 -4.89 19.42
N GLN A 10 -9.38 -4.85 19.78
CA GLN A 10 -8.75 -3.83 20.62
C GLN A 10 -8.42 -2.52 19.90
N VAL A 11 -8.55 -2.44 18.57
CA VAL A 11 -8.10 -1.29 17.79
C VAL A 11 -9.21 -0.29 17.53
N ASN A 12 -9.01 0.92 18.04
CA ASN A 12 -9.85 2.08 17.77
C ASN A 12 -9.37 2.81 16.50
N THR A 13 -10.14 2.72 15.42
CA THR A 13 -9.80 3.38 14.14
C THR A 13 -9.82 4.91 14.18
N LYS A 14 -10.34 5.54 15.24
CA LYS A 14 -10.30 7.01 15.44
C LYS A 14 -8.96 7.50 16.01
N ARG A 15 -8.10 6.59 16.47
CA ARG A 15 -6.77 6.90 17.01
C ARG A 15 -5.69 6.54 15.98
N PRO A 16 -4.46 7.09 16.11
CA PRO A 16 -3.35 6.63 15.29
C PRO A 16 -3.18 5.13 15.45
N LEU A 17 -2.89 4.46 14.33
CA LEU A 17 -2.86 3.01 14.24
C LEU A 17 -1.81 2.55 13.24
N ILE A 18 -1.41 1.31 13.42
CA ILE A 18 -0.62 0.56 12.45
C ILE A 18 -1.52 -0.51 11.83
N TYR A 19 -1.30 -0.77 10.54
CA TYR A 19 -1.99 -1.79 9.78
C TYR A 19 -0.99 -2.65 9.00
N LEU A 20 -1.41 -3.86 8.68
CA LEU A 20 -0.68 -4.86 7.91
C LEU A 20 -1.45 -5.21 6.64
N PHE A 21 -0.74 -5.24 5.51
CA PHE A 21 -1.15 -5.99 4.34
C PHE A 21 -0.37 -7.31 4.27
N GLN A 22 -1.10 -8.40 4.07
CA GLN A 22 -0.55 -9.69 3.66
C GLN A 22 -1.14 -10.05 2.29
N ILE A 23 -0.29 -10.35 1.33
CA ILE A 23 -0.68 -10.71 -0.04
C ILE A 23 -0.11 -12.09 -0.32
N GLU A 24 -0.97 -13.08 -0.50
CA GLU A 24 -0.60 -14.48 -0.73
C GLU A 24 -0.64 -14.76 -2.25
N SER A 25 0.53 -14.87 -2.89
CA SER A 25 0.69 -15.42 -4.26
C SER A 25 0.85 -16.95 -4.19
N PRO A 26 0.86 -17.65 -5.34
CA PRO A 26 1.15 -19.08 -5.37
C PRO A 26 2.50 -19.48 -4.76
N GLU A 27 3.56 -18.69 -5.00
CA GLU A 27 4.90 -19.04 -4.49
C GLU A 27 5.20 -18.51 -3.09
N ARG A 28 4.63 -17.36 -2.69
CA ARG A 28 4.99 -16.71 -1.41
C ARG A 28 3.96 -15.76 -0.84
N GLU A 29 4.18 -15.39 0.42
CA GLU A 29 3.48 -14.28 1.08
C GLU A 29 4.35 -13.01 1.05
N TYR A 30 3.74 -11.89 0.66
CA TYR A 30 4.31 -10.55 0.75
C TYR A 30 3.68 -9.78 1.92
N ARG A 31 4.50 -8.98 2.61
CA ARG A 31 4.08 -8.23 3.80
C ARG A 31 4.42 -6.76 3.70
N TYR A 32 3.47 -5.93 4.06
CA TYR A 32 3.65 -4.49 4.18
C TYR A 32 3.04 -3.96 5.47
N VAL A 33 3.84 -3.28 6.27
CA VAL A 33 3.36 -2.51 7.42
C VAL A 33 3.17 -1.07 7.00
N GLY A 34 2.02 -0.49 7.34
CA GLY A 34 1.77 0.92 7.16
C GLY A 34 1.16 1.56 8.38
N LYS A 35 1.28 2.88 8.45
CA LYS A 35 0.76 3.70 9.54
C LYS A 35 -0.28 4.70 9.08
N SER A 36 -1.19 5.03 9.99
CA SER A 36 -2.20 6.05 9.77
C SER A 36 -2.44 6.87 11.04
N SER A 37 -2.27 8.17 10.96
CA SER A 37 -2.69 9.12 11.99
C SER A 37 -4.15 9.58 11.81
N ASN A 38 -4.77 9.24 10.68
CA ASN A 38 -6.16 9.55 10.34
C ASN A 38 -6.87 8.35 9.69
N GLN A 39 -8.19 8.36 9.59
CA GLN A 39 -8.95 7.22 9.03
C GLN A 39 -8.87 7.10 7.50
N SER A 40 -8.68 8.23 6.80
CA SER A 40 -8.82 8.28 5.35
C SER A 40 -7.81 7.37 4.64
N ARG A 41 -6.55 7.41 5.08
CA ARG A 41 -5.48 6.62 4.46
C ARG A 41 -5.67 5.12 4.65
N PHE A 42 -6.11 4.71 5.83
CA PHE A 42 -6.41 3.31 6.14
C PHE A 42 -7.62 2.78 5.35
N LYS A 43 -8.65 3.60 5.11
CA LYS A 43 -9.89 3.11 4.49
C LYS A 43 -9.95 3.28 2.97
N LYS A 44 -9.40 4.37 2.42
CA LYS A 44 -9.70 4.79 1.04
C LYS A 44 -8.48 4.95 0.14
N GLU A 45 -7.34 5.43 0.65
CA GLU A 45 -6.22 5.81 -0.22
C GLU A 45 -5.65 4.63 -1.03
N TYR A 46 -5.52 3.44 -0.42
CA TYR A 46 -5.03 2.27 -1.14
C TYR A 46 -5.99 1.84 -2.24
N GLN A 47 -7.29 1.77 -1.94
CA GLN A 47 -8.32 1.45 -2.92
C GLN A 47 -8.27 2.42 -4.10
N THR A 48 -8.31 3.73 -3.85
CA THR A 48 -8.28 4.74 -4.92
C THR A 48 -7.00 4.68 -5.75
N ASN A 49 -5.85 4.42 -5.12
CA ASN A 49 -4.60 4.28 -5.87
C ASN A 49 -4.60 3.03 -6.74
N VAL A 50 -5.13 1.91 -6.25
CA VAL A 50 -5.23 0.66 -7.00
C VAL A 50 -6.21 0.79 -8.16
N GLU A 51 -7.39 1.40 -7.95
CA GLU A 51 -8.34 1.72 -9.02
C GLU A 51 -7.70 2.56 -10.14
N LYS A 52 -6.89 3.57 -9.77
CA LYS A 52 -6.14 4.36 -10.74
C LYS A 52 -5.09 3.55 -11.49
N ILE A 53 -4.36 2.66 -10.80
CA ILE A 53 -3.37 1.77 -11.44
C ILE A 53 -4.06 0.87 -12.47
N LEU A 54 -5.17 0.24 -12.09
CA LEU A 54 -5.96 -0.61 -12.97
C LEU A 54 -6.53 0.16 -14.18
N ALA A 55 -6.79 1.46 -14.02
CA ALA A 55 -7.20 2.36 -15.10
C ALA A 55 -6.02 2.98 -15.89
N GLY A 56 -4.77 2.59 -15.63
CA GLY A 56 -3.58 3.14 -16.30
C GLY A 56 -3.29 4.60 -15.98
N LYS A 57 -3.83 5.14 -14.87
CA LYS A 57 -3.71 6.56 -14.49
C LYS A 57 -2.56 6.80 -13.50
N PRO A 58 -1.85 7.94 -13.59
CA PRO A 58 -0.85 8.33 -12.60
C PRO A 58 -1.50 8.62 -11.24
N ARG A 59 -0.69 8.61 -10.17
CA ARG A 59 -1.19 8.81 -8.80
C ARG A 59 -1.89 10.16 -8.62
N ARG A 60 -1.32 11.20 -9.23
CA ARG A 60 -1.87 12.55 -9.32
C ARG A 60 -1.79 13.04 -10.76
N GLU A 61 -2.54 14.09 -11.05
CA GLU A 61 -2.45 14.81 -12.31
C GLU A 61 -1.02 15.33 -12.56
N ARG A 62 -0.62 15.35 -13.84
CA ARG A 62 0.73 15.76 -14.27
C ARG A 62 0.99 17.25 -14.09
N ILE A 63 -0.06 18.06 -14.10
CA ILE A 63 -0.02 19.50 -13.91
C ILE A 63 -0.79 19.81 -12.63
N LYS A 64 -0.23 20.68 -11.79
CA LYS A 64 -0.89 21.18 -10.58
C LYS A 64 -1.96 22.22 -10.96
N LYS A 65 -2.85 22.56 -10.02
CA LYS A 65 -3.87 23.60 -10.23
C LYS A 65 -3.29 24.97 -10.62
N ASN A 66 -2.06 25.27 -10.22
CA ASN A 66 -1.37 26.51 -10.54
C ASN A 66 -0.60 26.47 -11.87
N GLY A 67 -0.73 25.41 -12.68
CA GLY A 67 -0.06 25.27 -13.97
C GLY A 67 1.34 24.61 -13.92
N ASP A 68 1.92 24.45 -12.73
CA ASP A 68 3.25 23.85 -12.61
C ASP A 68 3.26 22.34 -12.89
N PRO A 69 4.38 21.79 -13.41
CA PRO A 69 4.61 20.36 -13.42
C PRO A 69 4.54 19.73 -12.03
N GLN A 70 3.91 18.57 -11.95
CA GLN A 70 3.86 17.75 -10.76
C GLN A 70 5.21 17.07 -10.51
N SER A 71 5.61 16.92 -9.25
CA SER A 71 6.85 16.21 -8.92
C SER A 71 6.74 14.72 -9.24
N VAL A 72 7.87 14.10 -9.62
CA VAL A 72 7.95 12.66 -9.93
C VAL A 72 7.38 11.81 -8.79
N ASN A 73 7.75 12.11 -7.54
CA ASN A 73 7.23 11.44 -6.35
C ASN A 73 5.69 11.45 -6.24
N ASN A 74 5.04 12.49 -6.75
CA ASN A 74 3.58 12.61 -6.75
C ASN A 74 2.91 11.86 -7.91
N LEU A 75 3.66 11.47 -8.94
CA LEU A 75 3.20 10.69 -10.08
C LEU A 75 3.43 9.19 -9.91
N THR A 76 4.40 8.81 -9.06
CA THR A 76 4.78 7.41 -8.82
C THR A 76 3.97 6.72 -7.72
N TYR A 77 3.83 5.39 -7.82
CA TYR A 77 3.22 4.51 -6.82
C TYR A 77 4.28 3.70 -6.06
N ARG A 78 4.03 3.43 -4.78
CA ARG A 78 4.82 2.48 -3.97
C ARG A 78 4.58 1.02 -4.40
N ARG A 79 5.56 0.14 -4.16
CA ARG A 79 5.49 -1.31 -4.48
C ARG A 79 4.19 -1.97 -4.02
N VAL A 80 3.77 -1.73 -2.78
CA VAL A 80 2.52 -2.29 -2.23
C VAL A 80 1.28 -1.96 -3.08
N HIS A 81 1.16 -0.75 -3.65
CA HIS A 81 -0.02 -0.44 -4.49
C HIS A 81 -0.01 -1.24 -5.80
N LEU A 82 1.17 -1.44 -6.38
CA LEU A 82 1.34 -2.16 -7.63
C LEU A 82 1.07 -3.65 -7.40
N LEU A 83 1.61 -4.21 -6.30
CA LEU A 83 1.36 -5.60 -5.95
C LEU A 83 -0.11 -5.86 -5.57
N LEU A 84 -0.77 -4.91 -4.90
CA LEU A 84 -2.23 -4.99 -4.67
C LEU A 84 -3.02 -5.00 -5.98
N ALA A 85 -2.61 -4.20 -6.97
CA ALA A 85 -3.26 -4.21 -8.29
C ALA A 85 -3.05 -5.55 -9.02
N ILE A 86 -1.84 -6.11 -8.97
CA ILE A 86 -1.52 -7.44 -9.51
C ILE A 86 -2.35 -8.50 -8.81
N ALA A 87 -2.34 -8.51 -7.48
CA ALA A 87 -3.09 -9.47 -6.67
C ALA A 87 -4.58 -9.49 -7.01
N ILE A 88 -5.18 -8.33 -7.31
CA ILE A 88 -6.58 -8.26 -7.76
C ILE A 88 -6.76 -8.84 -9.16
N GLN A 89 -5.85 -8.55 -10.09
CA GLN A 89 -5.91 -9.07 -11.46
C GLN A 89 -5.74 -10.59 -11.51
N GLU A 90 -4.85 -11.14 -10.69
CA GLU A 90 -4.51 -12.57 -10.65
C GLU A 90 -5.36 -13.36 -9.64
N GLY A 91 -6.29 -12.72 -8.94
CA GLY A 91 -7.15 -13.38 -7.94
C GLY A 91 -6.41 -13.84 -6.67
N TRP A 92 -5.26 -13.27 -6.37
CA TRP A 92 -4.51 -13.55 -5.15
C TRP A 92 -5.24 -13.06 -3.90
N LYS A 93 -4.94 -13.69 -2.77
CA LYS A 93 -5.61 -13.40 -1.51
C LYS A 93 -4.92 -12.22 -0.81
N ILE A 94 -5.73 -11.23 -0.43
CA ILE A 94 -5.28 -10.02 0.25
C ILE A 94 -5.94 -9.94 1.62
N LYS A 95 -5.14 -9.79 2.67
CA LYS A 95 -5.61 -9.45 4.01
C LYS A 95 -5.11 -8.05 4.36
N HIS A 96 -6.03 -7.19 4.76
CA HIS A 96 -5.73 -5.86 5.28
C HIS A 96 -6.27 -5.76 6.70
N THR A 97 -5.38 -5.57 7.67
CA THR A 97 -5.73 -5.65 9.10
C THR A 97 -5.17 -4.46 9.86
N ALA A 98 -6.01 -3.74 10.61
CA ALA A 98 -5.55 -2.84 11.67
C ALA A 98 -5.11 -3.68 12.87
N ILE A 99 -3.83 -3.55 13.24
CA ILE A 99 -3.15 -4.47 14.18
C ILE A 99 -3.05 -3.90 15.59
N GLU A 100 -2.75 -2.60 15.73
CA GLU A 100 -2.59 -1.96 17.03
C GLU A 100 -2.82 -0.44 16.92
N ASN A 101 -3.23 0.17 18.03
CA ASN A 101 -3.15 1.61 18.21
C ASN A 101 -1.78 2.00 18.75
N VAL A 102 -1.33 3.20 18.39
CA VAL A 102 -0.08 3.77 18.86
C VAL A 102 -0.25 5.28 19.08
N THR A 103 0.63 5.88 19.87
CA THR A 103 0.68 7.34 19.99
C THR A 103 1.26 7.96 18.72
N LYS A 104 0.96 9.23 18.45
CA LYS A 104 1.46 9.89 17.24
C LYS A 104 2.98 10.05 17.28
N GLU A 105 3.54 10.18 18.48
CA GLU A 105 4.96 10.38 18.76
C GLU A 105 5.76 9.10 18.50
N ASN A 106 5.17 7.94 18.75
CA ASN A 106 5.85 6.64 18.64
C ASN A 106 5.51 5.88 17.36
N ILE A 107 4.60 6.39 16.52
CA ILE A 107 4.08 5.67 15.36
C ILE A 107 5.17 5.28 14.36
N ASP A 108 6.20 6.12 14.21
CA ASP A 108 7.30 5.87 13.28
C ASP A 108 8.24 4.79 13.80
N ALA A 109 8.70 4.93 15.06
CA ALA A 109 9.56 3.94 15.71
C ALA A 109 8.90 2.56 15.76
N ARG A 110 7.59 2.53 16.04
CA ARG A 110 6.84 1.27 16.10
C ARG A 110 6.60 0.65 14.72
N GLU A 111 6.30 1.46 13.70
CA GLU A 111 6.22 0.98 12.31
C GLU A 111 7.55 0.33 11.88
N ASP A 112 8.70 0.92 12.25
CA ASP A 112 10.02 0.38 11.93
C ASP A 112 10.36 -0.89 12.69
N ALA A 113 9.96 -1.00 13.96
CA ALA A 113 10.12 -2.23 14.74
C ALA A 113 9.35 -3.39 14.09
N LEU A 114 8.09 -3.16 13.73
CA LEU A 114 7.24 -4.18 13.09
C LEU A 114 7.72 -4.61 11.70
N LYS A 115 8.29 -3.69 10.90
CA LYS A 115 8.91 -4.05 9.61
C LYS A 115 9.98 -5.12 9.80
N ARG A 116 10.80 -5.00 10.85
CA ARG A 116 11.85 -5.97 11.18
C ARG A 116 11.29 -7.24 11.79
N GLU A 117 10.44 -7.10 12.82
CA GLU A 117 9.82 -8.24 13.54
C GLU A 117 9.09 -9.19 12.58
N TRP A 118 8.43 -8.66 11.55
CA TRP A 118 7.61 -9.46 10.63
C TRP A 118 8.25 -9.68 9.25
N ALA A 119 9.52 -9.28 9.09
CA ALA A 119 10.27 -9.38 7.84
C ALA A 119 9.49 -8.80 6.64
N CYS A 120 9.02 -7.56 6.75
CA CYS A 120 8.24 -6.91 5.70
C CYS A 120 9.11 -6.49 4.52
N ASP A 121 8.81 -7.06 3.36
CA ASP A 121 9.59 -6.98 2.12
C ASP A 121 9.10 -5.89 1.15
N LEU A 122 7.87 -5.40 1.34
CA LEU A 122 7.29 -4.34 0.51
C LEU A 122 7.61 -2.92 0.98
N ASN A 123 8.09 -2.78 2.22
CA ASN A 123 8.51 -1.50 2.78
C ASN A 123 9.90 -1.08 2.24
N GLY A 124 10.16 0.24 2.14
CA GLY A 124 11.48 0.76 1.73
C GLY A 124 11.84 0.58 0.25
N GLN A 125 10.99 -0.07 -0.52
CA GLN A 125 11.19 -0.33 -1.95
C GLN A 125 11.09 0.97 -2.79
N PRO A 126 11.68 0.97 -4.01
CA PRO A 126 11.51 2.07 -4.97
C PRO A 126 10.04 2.43 -5.26
N LYS A 127 9.83 3.48 -6.05
CA LYS A 127 8.50 3.85 -6.55
C LYS A 127 8.52 3.86 -8.06
N TRP A 128 7.41 3.48 -8.68
CA TRP A 128 7.32 3.34 -10.13
C TRP A 128 6.26 4.27 -10.71
N ALA A 129 6.52 4.77 -11.92
CA ALA A 129 5.49 5.45 -12.68
C ALA A 129 4.52 4.43 -13.26
N ILE A 130 3.29 4.84 -13.54
CA ILE A 130 2.27 3.94 -14.09
C ILE A 130 2.68 3.33 -15.44
N LYS A 131 3.48 4.06 -16.24
CA LYS A 131 4.03 3.56 -17.52
C LYS A 131 4.91 2.33 -17.36
N ASP A 132 5.49 2.12 -16.17
CA ASP A 132 6.40 1.01 -15.89
C ASP A 132 5.65 -0.21 -15.30
N TYR A 133 4.32 -0.10 -15.10
CA TYR A 133 3.52 -1.13 -14.44
C TYR A 133 3.55 -2.48 -15.14
N SER A 134 3.39 -2.52 -16.48
CA SER A 134 3.37 -3.78 -17.23
C SER A 134 4.69 -4.54 -17.11
N LYS A 135 5.82 -3.82 -17.15
CA LYS A 135 7.15 -4.40 -16.96
C LYS A 135 7.31 -4.96 -15.54
N LEU A 136 6.95 -4.17 -14.53
CA LEU A 136 7.04 -4.62 -13.14
C LEU A 136 6.12 -5.81 -12.86
N LYS A 137 4.93 -5.84 -13.48
CA LYS A 137 4.03 -6.99 -13.38
C LYS A 137 4.68 -8.25 -13.93
N ALA A 138 5.30 -8.20 -15.11
CA ALA A 138 6.01 -9.33 -15.67
C ALA A 138 7.15 -9.82 -14.75
N GLU A 139 8.00 -8.90 -14.28
CA GLU A 139 9.10 -9.23 -13.34
C GLU A 139 8.60 -9.87 -12.04
N LEU A 140 7.48 -9.39 -11.50
CA LEU A 140 6.89 -9.92 -10.29
C LEU A 140 6.23 -11.28 -10.52
N LEU A 141 5.64 -11.55 -11.68
CA LEU A 141 5.02 -12.84 -11.99
C LEU A 141 6.04 -13.91 -12.40
N GLU A 142 7.20 -13.53 -12.94
CA GLU A 142 8.31 -14.45 -13.20
C GLU A 142 9.00 -14.91 -11.91
N THR A 143 8.69 -14.28 -10.77
CA THR A 143 9.33 -14.50 -9.47
C THR A 143 8.32 -14.81 -8.34
N ALA A 144 7.05 -15.10 -8.66
CA ALA A 144 5.93 -15.24 -7.70
C ALA A 144 4.91 -16.33 -8.01
#